data_AF-A0A5B9W0W3-F1
#
_entry.id   AF-A0A5B9W0W3-F1
#
_cell.length_a   1.000
_cell.length_b   1.000
_cell.length_c   1.000
_cell.angle_alpha   90.00
_cell.angle_beta   90.00
_cell.angle_gamma   90.00
#
_symmetry.space_group_name_H-M   'P 1'
#
loop_
_entity.id
_entity.type
_entity.pdbx_description
1 polymer ?
#
loop_
_entity_poly.entity_id
_entity_poly.type
_entity_poly.pdbx_seq_one_letter_code
_entity_poly.pdbx_strand_id
1 'polypeptide(L)'
;MSHSQRPLPFVLPPCLALLLMALGTAPARGQQEQAVMAGVQYLRGAAATQGQVGESAMIALAMIKADVPKSDPVLADCLAKIRKRFTGSAYEPQRHGGQDIYEAAVVAMVLSNLDGDEHKGEINLVATFLIGRQNANGSWDYTHRQQGDASISQYALLGLWECENAGFDVPPSVWDRAAAWYLSVQGSAGSWNYHRDQAEYQDNMSMTAAGVGSLLLCKRQLELYRQSRRGDSPLLTVISTDPGGQAYQITTPLAQMDQAAKKGMAWLAANYTTTNPTLIGQSIYYALYGLERVSAFADRQSMGKADILEKGRAFIRSSQQPNGAWKASPQPDEMNSAWAILYLTKSTAKSIRRVINKKLGAGTLVGGRYLPKDLTSMTVAGGKIMSRPMNGAVDEMIRVLEDPRTKDGDSAVAGLIERYHREGPDVLKPHKDRLRKMMKDRDPGLRQVAAWALSRTGDMDVVPDLIGAITDPDEDVVAASRLGLQLLSRKIDGAGPPSPSTPEQRTQAAQAWQAWYDATRPLGGTPDEDDIRRPPARGSATPTQSARSPSP
;
A
#
# COMPACT_ATOMS: atom_id res chain seq x y z
N MET A 1 16.47 -21.96 80.52
CA MET A 1 17.70 -21.50 79.85
C MET A 1 17.27 -20.85 78.55
N SER A 2 17.09 -19.53 78.57
CA SER A 2 16.61 -18.72 77.44
C SER A 2 17.65 -17.62 77.24
N HIS A 3 18.44 -17.73 76.17
CA HIS A 3 19.46 -16.75 75.82
C HIS A 3 18.86 -15.68 74.91
N SER A 4 18.95 -14.44 75.38
CA SER A 4 18.77 -13.24 74.60
C SER A 4 19.96 -13.06 73.64
N GLN A 5 19.67 -12.79 72.37
CA GLN A 5 20.64 -12.24 71.43
C GLN A 5 20.08 -10.99 70.77
N ARG A 6 20.91 -9.95 70.78
CA ARG A 6 20.70 -8.62 70.20
C ARG A 6 20.72 -8.71 68.66
N PRO A 7 20.07 -7.77 67.94
CA PRO A 7 19.99 -7.82 66.48
C PRO A 7 21.29 -7.32 65.82
N LEU A 8 21.76 -8.08 64.84
CA LEU A 8 22.75 -7.65 63.84
C LEU A 8 22.05 -6.88 62.70
N PRO A 9 22.68 -5.86 62.10
CA PRO A 9 22.10 -5.11 60.99
C PRO A 9 22.26 -5.93 59.70
N PHE A 10 21.14 -6.32 59.09
CA PHE A 10 21.15 -6.95 57.77
C PHE A 10 21.33 -5.86 56.70
N VAL A 11 22.54 -5.78 56.15
CA VAL A 11 22.84 -5.04 54.92
C VAL A 11 22.23 -5.85 53.75
N LEU A 12 21.17 -5.33 53.14
CA LEU A 12 20.63 -5.87 51.89
C LEU A 12 21.58 -5.54 50.72
N PRO A 13 21.85 -6.49 49.81
CA PRO A 13 22.66 -6.23 48.61
C PRO A 13 21.88 -5.36 47.60
N PRO A 14 22.55 -4.51 46.80
CA PRO A 14 21.91 -3.54 45.90
C PRO A 14 21.30 -4.15 44.62
N CYS A 15 21.01 -5.45 44.60
CA CYS A 15 20.58 -6.16 43.39
C CYS A 15 19.07 -6.29 43.21
N LEU A 16 18.25 -5.73 44.11
CA LEU A 16 16.78 -5.84 44.03
C LEU A 16 16.05 -4.53 43.62
N ALA A 17 16.79 -3.48 43.26
CA ALA A 17 16.22 -2.21 42.76
C ALA A 17 16.34 -2.03 41.23
N LEU A 18 16.91 -3.01 40.50
CA LEU A 18 17.18 -2.91 39.07
C LEU A 18 16.35 -3.87 38.19
N LEU A 19 15.41 -4.63 38.78
CA LEU A 19 14.60 -5.61 38.05
C LEU A 19 13.13 -5.19 37.81
N LEU A 20 12.83 -3.88 37.87
CA LEU A 20 11.49 -3.34 37.59
C LEU A 20 11.46 -2.27 36.48
N MET A 21 12.55 -2.10 35.71
CA MET A 21 12.59 -1.17 34.56
C MET A 21 12.78 -1.87 33.18
N ALA A 22 12.37 -3.13 33.05
CA ALA A 22 12.41 -3.84 31.76
C ALA A 22 11.04 -4.38 31.33
N LEU A 23 9.94 -3.74 31.76
CA LEU A 23 8.70 -3.81 31.00
C LEU A 23 8.87 -2.90 29.79
N GLY A 24 9.40 -3.48 28.71
CA GLY A 24 9.40 -2.85 27.41
C GLY A 24 7.99 -2.38 27.10
N THR A 25 7.81 -1.07 27.09
CA THR A 25 6.59 -0.45 26.58
C THR A 25 6.45 -0.95 25.14
N ALA A 26 5.39 -1.71 24.88
CA ALA A 26 4.94 -1.90 23.51
C ALA A 26 4.84 -0.50 22.87
N PRO A 27 5.41 -0.26 21.68
CA PRO A 27 5.38 1.07 21.09
C PRO A 27 3.92 1.49 20.94
N ALA A 28 3.57 2.61 21.56
CA ALA A 28 2.27 3.23 21.45
C ALA A 28 1.89 3.32 19.96
N ARG A 29 0.75 2.73 19.58
CA ARG A 29 0.15 2.95 18.25
C ARG A 29 -0.03 4.45 18.06
N GLY A 30 0.68 5.03 17.10
CA GLY A 30 0.41 6.38 16.57
C GLY A 30 1.51 7.43 16.78
N GLN A 31 2.58 7.15 17.53
CA GLN A 31 3.66 8.14 17.67
C GLN A 31 4.70 7.96 16.57
N GLN A 32 4.89 9.00 15.76
CA GLN A 32 5.91 9.06 14.73
C GLN A 32 7.30 8.83 15.36
N GLU A 33 8.16 8.05 14.70
CA GLU A 33 9.49 7.74 15.22
C GLU A 33 10.31 9.02 15.48
N GLN A 34 11.02 9.10 16.61
CA GLN A 34 11.81 10.28 17.01
C GLN A 34 12.79 10.73 15.93
N ALA A 35 13.46 9.79 15.26
CA ALA A 35 14.36 10.09 14.16
C ALA A 35 13.65 10.81 13.01
N VAL A 36 12.43 10.39 12.66
CA VAL A 36 11.61 11.04 11.62
C VAL A 36 11.23 12.45 12.06
N MET A 37 10.82 12.65 13.31
CA MET A 37 10.48 13.98 13.83
C MET A 37 11.67 14.94 13.81
N ALA A 38 12.86 14.48 14.23
CA ALA A 38 14.08 15.28 14.18
C ALA A 38 14.49 15.60 12.73
N GLY A 39 14.34 14.65 11.81
CA GLY A 39 14.57 14.86 10.38
C GLY A 39 13.62 15.89 9.76
N VAL A 40 12.33 15.81 10.07
CA VAL A 40 11.33 16.81 9.64
C VAL A 40 11.69 18.18 10.19
N GLN A 41 12.13 18.29 11.44
CA GLN A 41 12.53 19.57 12.02
C GLN A 41 13.75 20.16 11.32
N TYR A 42 14.73 19.33 10.95
CA TYR A 42 15.85 19.77 10.12
C TYR A 42 15.38 20.27 8.74
N LEU A 43 14.52 19.50 8.06
CA LEU A 43 13.99 19.86 6.74
C LEU A 43 13.17 21.16 6.78
N ARG A 44 12.48 21.47 7.89
CA ARG A 44 11.80 22.77 8.06
C ARG A 44 12.76 23.94 7.94
N GLY A 45 13.94 23.83 8.56
CA GLY A 45 14.99 24.84 8.45
C GLY A 45 15.61 24.91 7.05
N ALA A 46 15.92 23.74 6.47
CA ALA A 46 16.58 23.67 5.16
C ALA A 46 15.70 24.12 3.99
N ALA A 47 14.38 23.87 4.06
CA ALA A 47 13.44 24.23 3.00
C ALA A 47 13.30 25.74 2.78
N ALA A 48 13.51 26.54 3.84
CA ALA A 48 13.44 28.00 3.78
C ALA A 48 14.50 28.58 2.82
N THR A 49 15.69 27.96 2.78
CA THR A 49 16.79 28.37 1.90
C THR A 49 16.79 27.64 0.56
N GLN A 50 15.89 26.68 0.35
CA GLN A 50 15.88 25.85 -0.84
C GLN A 50 15.25 26.60 -2.03
N GLY A 51 16.06 26.96 -3.02
CA GLY A 51 15.62 27.65 -4.24
C GLY A 51 15.13 26.72 -5.35
N GLN A 52 15.52 25.43 -5.31
CA GLN A 52 15.19 24.48 -6.36
C GLN A 52 13.82 23.83 -6.14
N VAL A 53 12.98 23.80 -7.18
CA VAL A 53 11.63 23.22 -7.11
C VAL A 53 11.67 21.72 -6.92
N GLY A 54 12.55 21.00 -7.62
CA GLY A 54 12.68 19.54 -7.47
C GLY A 54 13.08 19.11 -6.06
N GLU A 55 14.03 19.83 -5.46
CA GLU A 55 14.47 19.57 -4.09
C GLU A 55 13.38 19.98 -3.08
N SER A 56 12.68 21.10 -3.32
CA SER A 56 11.50 21.50 -2.51
C SER A 56 10.38 20.45 -2.57
N ALA A 57 10.14 19.87 -3.75
CA ALA A 57 9.17 18.80 -3.93
C ALA A 57 9.59 17.51 -3.21
N MET A 58 10.88 17.18 -3.19
CA MET A 58 11.39 16.03 -2.43
C MET A 58 11.20 16.22 -0.92
N ILE A 59 11.48 17.43 -0.43
CA ILE A 59 11.22 17.80 0.97
C ILE A 59 9.72 17.70 1.28
N ALA A 60 8.85 18.26 0.43
CA ALA A 60 7.40 18.18 0.60
C ALA A 60 6.92 16.72 0.63
N LEU A 61 7.43 15.87 -0.27
CA LEU A 61 7.10 14.45 -0.29
C LEU A 61 7.51 13.77 1.03
N ALA A 62 8.71 14.03 1.53
CA ALA A 62 9.17 13.49 2.81
C ALA A 62 8.27 13.96 3.98
N MET A 63 7.88 15.24 4.01
CA MET A 63 6.99 15.80 5.04
C MET A 63 5.58 15.18 4.96
N ILE A 64 5.01 15.06 3.77
CA ILE A 64 3.70 14.40 3.56
C ILE A 64 3.74 12.95 4.01
N LYS A 65 4.80 12.21 3.63
CA LYS A 65 4.98 10.81 4.04
C LYS A 65 5.29 10.67 5.53
N ALA A 66 5.80 11.73 6.16
CA ALA A 66 5.94 11.84 7.60
C ALA A 66 4.66 12.31 8.32
N ASP A 67 3.52 12.35 7.62
CA ASP A 67 2.22 12.76 8.13
C ASP A 67 2.23 14.19 8.72
N VAL A 68 3.09 15.08 8.20
CA VAL A 68 3.07 16.49 8.54
C VAL A 68 1.78 17.14 8.02
N PRO A 69 1.02 17.88 8.85
CA PRO A 69 -0.22 18.51 8.43
C PRO A 69 -0.02 19.48 7.26
N LYS A 70 -0.99 19.53 6.33
CA LYS A 70 -0.98 20.48 5.20
C LYS A 70 -0.95 21.95 5.61
N SER A 71 -1.37 22.25 6.84
CA SER A 71 -1.32 23.58 7.44
C SER A 71 0.08 23.99 7.93
N ASP A 72 1.07 23.07 7.89
CA ASP A 72 2.46 23.40 8.19
C ASP A 72 2.97 24.44 7.18
N PRO A 73 3.48 25.61 7.64
CA PRO A 73 3.82 26.72 6.76
C PRO A 73 4.94 26.36 5.78
N VAL A 74 5.89 25.51 6.18
CA VAL A 74 7.00 25.10 5.32
C VAL A 74 6.52 24.16 4.22
N LEU A 75 5.62 23.23 4.57
CA LEU A 75 4.99 22.37 3.56
C LEU A 75 4.18 23.21 2.57
N ALA A 76 3.38 24.16 3.06
CA ALA A 76 2.62 25.08 2.23
C ALA A 76 3.51 25.89 1.27
N ASP A 77 4.67 26.38 1.73
CA ASP A 77 5.63 27.09 0.91
C ASP A 77 6.24 26.20 -0.20
N CYS A 78 6.59 24.95 0.12
CA CYS A 78 7.05 24.00 -0.88
C CYS A 78 5.95 23.74 -1.93
N LEU A 79 4.70 23.54 -1.50
CA LEU A 79 3.57 23.38 -2.41
C LEU A 79 3.32 24.64 -3.26
N ALA A 80 3.50 25.83 -2.71
CA ALA A 80 3.39 27.08 -3.45
C ALA A 80 4.48 27.20 -4.54
N LYS A 81 5.71 26.75 -4.28
CA LYS A 81 6.78 26.66 -5.29
C LYS A 81 6.41 25.70 -6.43
N ILE A 82 5.83 24.55 -6.10
CA ILE A 82 5.34 23.57 -7.09
C ILE A 82 4.22 24.19 -7.95
N ARG A 83 3.23 24.84 -7.33
CA ARG A 83 2.09 25.47 -8.04
C ARG A 83 2.54 26.50 -9.07
N LYS A 84 3.61 27.26 -8.80
CA LYS A 84 4.19 28.23 -9.74
C LYS A 84 4.75 27.59 -11.03
N ARG A 85 4.89 26.27 -11.09
CA ARG A 85 5.33 25.55 -12.28
C ARG A 85 4.21 25.14 -13.23
N PHE A 86 2.97 25.35 -12.83
CA PHE A 86 1.82 25.11 -13.69
C PHE A 86 1.32 26.43 -14.26
N THR A 87 1.37 26.54 -15.58
CA THR A 87 0.59 27.53 -16.32
C THR A 87 -0.76 26.90 -16.66
N GLY A 88 -1.78 27.70 -16.98
CA GLY A 88 -3.15 27.20 -17.19
C GLY A 88 -3.28 26.06 -18.21
N SER A 89 -2.28 25.85 -19.08
CA SER A 89 -2.26 24.79 -20.08
C SER A 89 -1.01 23.91 -20.09
N ALA A 90 -0.02 24.13 -19.23
CA ALA A 90 1.24 23.39 -19.27
C ALA A 90 1.93 23.25 -17.91
N TYR A 91 2.70 22.17 -17.76
CA TYR A 91 3.72 22.06 -16.73
C TYR A 91 5.07 22.51 -17.31
N GLU A 92 5.67 23.51 -16.69
CA GLU A 92 6.97 24.05 -17.08
C GLU A 92 7.94 23.82 -15.91
N PRO A 93 8.94 22.95 -16.00
CA PRO A 93 9.90 22.73 -14.91
C PRO A 93 10.83 23.94 -14.73
N GLN A 94 11.39 24.13 -13.53
CA GLN A 94 12.37 25.19 -13.25
C GLN A 94 13.72 24.91 -13.92
N ARG A 95 14.17 23.65 -13.86
CA ARG A 95 15.43 23.20 -14.47
C ARG A 95 15.15 22.49 -15.80
N HIS A 96 16.19 22.32 -16.60
CA HIS A 96 16.14 21.66 -17.90
C HIS A 96 17.30 20.65 -18.05
N GLY A 97 17.37 19.97 -19.18
CA GLY A 97 18.55 19.19 -19.55
C GLY A 97 18.61 17.76 -19.00
N GLY A 98 17.52 17.25 -18.41
CA GLY A 98 17.41 15.97 -17.70
C GLY A 98 16.96 16.16 -16.26
N GLN A 99 17.30 17.29 -15.64
CA GLN A 99 16.92 17.64 -14.26
C GLN A 99 15.43 17.96 -14.14
N ASP A 100 14.82 18.43 -15.23
CA ASP A 100 13.38 18.58 -15.42
C ASP A 100 12.62 17.28 -15.13
N ILE A 101 13.19 16.13 -15.46
CA ILE A 101 12.52 14.83 -15.31
C ILE A 101 12.47 14.43 -13.84
N TYR A 102 13.53 14.66 -13.07
CA TYR A 102 13.50 14.48 -11.61
C TYR A 102 12.49 15.41 -10.95
N GLU A 103 12.50 16.69 -11.33
CA GLU A 103 11.55 17.67 -10.80
C GLU A 103 10.11 17.25 -11.10
N ALA A 104 9.80 16.97 -12.36
CA ALA A 104 8.47 16.53 -12.80
C ALA A 104 8.02 15.26 -12.08
N ALA A 105 8.90 14.26 -11.96
CA ALA A 105 8.61 13.01 -11.27
C ALA A 105 8.23 13.25 -9.81
N VAL A 106 9.01 14.03 -9.07
CA VAL A 106 8.77 14.26 -7.65
C VAL A 106 7.56 15.18 -7.45
N VAL A 107 7.34 16.16 -8.32
CA VAL A 107 6.11 16.97 -8.35
C VAL A 107 4.88 16.08 -8.54
N ALA A 108 4.92 15.15 -9.50
CA ALA A 108 3.86 14.17 -9.72
C ALA A 108 3.59 13.32 -8.46
N MET A 109 4.66 12.84 -7.80
CA MET A 109 4.54 12.10 -6.55
C MET A 109 3.90 12.94 -5.44
N VAL A 110 4.30 14.21 -5.28
CA VAL A 110 3.72 15.12 -4.27
C VAL A 110 2.24 15.35 -4.52
N LEU A 111 1.87 15.78 -5.73
CA LEU A 111 0.48 16.12 -6.07
C LEU A 111 -0.45 14.92 -5.89
N SER A 112 0.00 13.73 -6.30
CA SER A 112 -0.75 12.48 -6.14
C SER A 112 -0.88 12.03 -4.69
N ASN A 113 -0.04 12.56 -3.79
CA ASN A 113 -0.07 12.29 -2.34
C ASN A 113 -0.82 13.34 -1.52
N LEU A 114 -1.37 14.37 -2.16
CA LEU A 114 -2.32 15.28 -1.52
C LEU A 114 -3.75 14.71 -1.62
N ASP A 115 -4.51 14.77 -0.53
CA ASP A 115 -5.92 14.35 -0.57
C ASP A 115 -6.76 15.30 -1.42
N GLY A 116 -7.75 14.73 -2.11
CA GLY A 116 -8.73 15.45 -2.93
C GLY A 116 -8.48 15.28 -4.43
N ASP A 117 -9.53 15.55 -5.22
CA ASP A 117 -9.47 15.50 -6.68
C ASP A 117 -9.02 16.86 -7.29
N GLU A 118 -8.67 17.83 -6.45
CA GLU A 118 -8.34 19.22 -6.83
C GLU A 118 -7.11 19.33 -7.75
N HIS A 119 -6.19 18.36 -7.68
CA HIS A 119 -4.92 18.39 -8.41
C HIS A 119 -4.92 17.57 -9.70
N LYS A 120 -6.08 17.05 -10.14
CA LYS A 120 -6.15 16.20 -11.33
C LYS A 120 -5.65 16.91 -12.59
N GLY A 121 -5.92 18.21 -12.74
CA GLY A 121 -5.44 19.00 -13.86
C GLY A 121 -3.92 19.04 -13.91
N GLU A 122 -3.29 19.39 -12.80
CA GLU A 122 -1.83 19.45 -12.66
C GLU A 122 -1.18 18.08 -12.82
N ILE A 123 -1.78 17.02 -12.26
CA ILE A 123 -1.33 15.64 -12.42
C ILE A 123 -1.33 15.23 -13.90
N ASN A 124 -2.37 15.58 -14.66
CA ASN A 124 -2.43 15.29 -16.09
C ASN A 124 -1.34 16.02 -16.88
N LEU A 125 -1.07 17.30 -16.55
CA LEU A 125 -0.04 18.09 -17.20
C LEU A 125 1.37 17.53 -16.95
N VAL A 126 1.69 17.18 -15.71
CA VAL A 126 3.02 16.63 -15.37
C VAL A 126 3.19 15.20 -15.90
N ALA A 127 2.13 14.38 -15.93
CA ALA A 127 2.18 13.06 -16.52
C ALA A 127 2.41 13.14 -18.04
N THR A 128 1.72 14.05 -18.72
CA THR A 128 1.90 14.30 -20.16
C THR A 128 3.33 14.76 -20.46
N PHE A 129 3.88 15.64 -19.62
CA PHE A 129 5.29 16.03 -19.71
C PHE A 129 6.22 14.83 -19.59
N LEU A 130 6.09 14.01 -18.53
CA LEU A 130 6.94 12.84 -18.32
C LEU A 130 6.86 11.84 -19.48
N ILE A 131 5.66 11.54 -19.99
CA ILE A 131 5.46 10.66 -21.16
C ILE A 131 6.15 11.25 -22.39
N GLY A 132 6.00 12.55 -22.64
CA GLY A 132 6.63 13.24 -23.77
C GLY A 132 8.16 13.28 -23.71
N ARG A 133 8.76 13.05 -22.54
CA ARG A 133 10.23 12.97 -22.35
C ARG A 133 10.77 11.54 -22.42
N GLN A 134 9.92 10.52 -22.61
CA GLN A 134 10.40 9.15 -22.79
C GLN A 134 11.09 9.00 -24.16
N ASN A 135 12.32 8.50 -24.15
CA ASN A 135 13.08 8.22 -25.36
C ASN A 135 12.47 7.05 -26.15
N ALA A 136 12.80 6.96 -27.44
CA ALA A 136 12.30 5.89 -28.32
C ALA A 136 12.68 4.48 -27.82
N ASN A 137 13.81 4.34 -27.13
CA ASN A 137 14.24 3.08 -26.53
C ASN A 137 13.49 2.71 -25.23
N GLY A 138 12.59 3.58 -24.74
CA GLY A 138 11.80 3.37 -23.52
C GLY A 138 12.37 3.97 -22.23
N SER A 139 13.58 4.51 -22.27
CA SER A 139 14.25 5.15 -21.13
C SER A 139 13.93 6.64 -20.99
N TRP A 140 14.44 7.24 -19.93
CA TRP A 140 14.63 8.68 -19.78
C TRP A 140 16.11 8.97 -19.51
N ASP A 141 16.58 10.12 -19.98
CA ASP A 141 18.00 10.51 -19.90
C ASP A 141 18.15 12.04 -19.89
N TYR A 142 19.37 12.52 -19.72
CA TYR A 142 19.74 13.90 -19.99
C TYR A 142 19.53 14.25 -21.48
N THR A 143 19.22 15.50 -21.79
CA THR A 143 18.84 15.92 -23.16
C THR A 143 19.91 15.66 -24.24
N HIS A 144 21.17 15.56 -23.83
CA HIS A 144 22.30 15.31 -24.74
C HIS A 144 22.56 13.81 -24.96
N ARG A 145 21.78 12.93 -24.34
CA ARG A 145 21.90 11.47 -24.42
C ARG A 145 20.57 10.82 -24.78
N GLN A 146 20.66 9.64 -25.39
CA GLN A 146 19.52 8.85 -25.85
C GLN A 146 19.63 7.38 -25.41
N GLN A 147 20.64 7.04 -24.60
CA GLN A 147 20.92 5.66 -24.18
C GLN A 147 20.15 5.25 -22.93
N GLY A 148 19.77 6.23 -22.11
CA GLY A 148 19.03 6.06 -20.88
C GLY A 148 19.91 6.18 -19.64
N ASP A 149 19.32 6.74 -18.57
CA ASP A 149 19.89 6.78 -17.23
C ASP A 149 18.95 6.02 -16.28
N ALA A 150 19.49 5.05 -15.54
CA ALA A 150 18.71 4.18 -14.65
C ALA A 150 18.12 4.92 -13.44
N SER A 151 18.72 6.05 -13.06
CA SER A 151 18.28 6.96 -12.02
C SER A 151 17.18 7.92 -12.50
N ILE A 152 17.29 8.48 -13.70
CA ILE A 152 16.23 9.34 -14.27
C ILE A 152 15.00 8.49 -14.60
N SER A 153 15.21 7.35 -15.26
CA SER A 153 14.13 6.46 -15.71
C SER A 153 13.28 5.93 -14.54
N GLN A 154 13.89 5.56 -13.42
CA GLN A 154 13.14 5.09 -12.26
C GLN A 154 12.24 6.19 -11.66
N TYR A 155 12.69 7.45 -11.68
CA TYR A 155 11.90 8.55 -11.13
C TYR A 155 10.74 8.88 -12.04
N ALA A 156 10.96 8.91 -13.36
CA ALA A 156 9.88 9.07 -14.33
C ALA A 156 8.80 8.00 -14.13
N LEU A 157 9.20 6.72 -13.98
CA LEU A 157 8.26 5.62 -13.70
C LEU A 157 7.52 5.79 -12.37
N LEU A 158 8.19 6.21 -11.30
CA LEU A 158 7.55 6.46 -10.01
C LEU A 158 6.53 7.60 -10.09
N GLY A 159 6.88 8.70 -10.75
CA GLY A 159 5.99 9.84 -10.95
C GLY A 159 4.74 9.44 -11.74
N LEU A 160 4.92 8.75 -12.87
CA LEU A 160 3.82 8.24 -13.67
C LEU A 160 2.95 7.24 -12.91
N TRP A 161 3.55 6.40 -12.08
CA TRP A 161 2.81 5.42 -11.29
C TRP A 161 1.94 6.10 -10.23
N GLU A 162 2.46 7.14 -9.58
CA GLU A 162 1.66 7.96 -8.67
C GLU A 162 0.54 8.72 -9.41
N CYS A 163 0.79 9.23 -10.61
CA CYS A 163 -0.25 9.83 -11.45
C CYS A 163 -1.35 8.81 -11.80
N GLU A 164 -0.99 7.58 -12.17
CA GLU A 164 -1.96 6.52 -12.47
C GLU A 164 -2.79 6.18 -11.24
N ASN A 165 -2.15 6.09 -10.08
CA ASN A 165 -2.81 5.91 -8.79
C ASN A 165 -3.74 7.08 -8.39
N ALA A 166 -3.52 8.27 -8.95
CA ALA A 166 -4.39 9.43 -8.79
C ALA A 166 -5.51 9.51 -9.84
N GLY A 167 -5.50 8.64 -10.86
CA GLY A 167 -6.56 8.49 -11.86
C GLY A 167 -6.21 8.99 -13.26
N PHE A 168 -4.94 9.33 -13.54
CA PHE A 168 -4.47 9.56 -14.91
C PHE A 168 -4.30 8.22 -15.64
N ASP A 169 -4.69 8.13 -16.90
CA ASP A 169 -4.51 6.90 -17.68
C ASP A 169 -3.14 6.91 -18.38
N VAL A 170 -2.17 6.17 -17.83
CA VAL A 170 -0.84 6.04 -18.45
C VAL A 170 -0.89 4.96 -19.53
N PRO A 171 -0.54 5.28 -20.80
CA PRO A 171 -0.57 4.30 -21.86
C PRO A 171 0.31 3.08 -21.55
N PRO A 172 -0.17 1.83 -21.72
CA PRO A 172 0.58 0.63 -21.34
C PRO A 172 1.93 0.48 -22.06
N SER A 173 2.05 1.06 -23.26
CA SER A 173 3.31 1.10 -24.01
C SER A 173 4.44 1.83 -23.30
N VAL A 174 4.13 2.76 -22.39
CA VAL A 174 5.13 3.47 -21.58
C VAL A 174 5.82 2.49 -20.62
N TRP A 175 5.03 1.66 -19.93
CA TRP A 175 5.50 0.61 -19.03
C TRP A 175 6.26 -0.48 -19.78
N ASP A 176 5.72 -0.92 -20.92
CA ASP A 176 6.31 -2.00 -21.72
C ASP A 176 7.68 -1.62 -22.27
N ARG A 177 7.80 -0.43 -22.89
CA ARG A 177 9.09 0.04 -23.42
C ARG A 177 10.11 0.27 -22.30
N ALA A 178 9.70 0.80 -21.15
CA ALA A 178 10.61 1.00 -20.02
C ALA A 178 11.12 -0.33 -19.47
N ALA A 179 10.25 -1.34 -19.37
CA ALA A 179 10.65 -2.68 -18.96
C ALA A 179 11.63 -3.32 -19.96
N ALA A 180 11.35 -3.21 -21.27
CA ALA A 180 12.26 -3.66 -22.32
C ALA A 180 13.65 -3.04 -22.18
N TRP A 181 13.72 -1.73 -21.93
CA TRP A 181 14.97 -1.02 -21.73
C TRP A 181 15.72 -1.54 -20.49
N TYR A 182 15.08 -1.61 -19.32
CA TYR A 182 15.73 -2.11 -18.10
C TYR A 182 16.25 -3.54 -18.25
N LEU A 183 15.53 -4.41 -18.98
CA LEU A 183 16.01 -5.75 -19.32
C LEU A 183 17.26 -5.70 -20.21
N SER A 184 17.28 -4.81 -21.21
CA SER A 184 18.41 -4.68 -22.14
C SER A 184 19.71 -4.18 -21.49
N VAL A 185 19.62 -3.42 -20.38
CA VAL A 185 20.77 -2.87 -19.67
C VAL A 185 21.13 -3.63 -18.38
N GLN A 186 20.47 -4.75 -18.10
CA GLN A 186 20.84 -5.60 -16.96
C GLN A 186 22.24 -6.22 -17.17
N GLY A 187 23.10 -6.10 -16.17
CA GLY A 187 24.41 -6.76 -16.17
C GLY A 187 24.29 -8.27 -16.04
N SER A 188 25.31 -9.03 -16.44
CA SER A 188 25.29 -10.50 -16.40
C SER A 188 25.06 -11.07 -15.00
N ALA A 189 25.52 -10.36 -13.96
CA ALA A 189 25.31 -10.70 -12.55
C ALA A 189 23.91 -10.35 -12.01
N GLY A 190 23.04 -9.76 -12.84
CA GLY A 190 21.70 -9.33 -12.47
C GLY A 190 21.60 -7.89 -11.96
N SER A 191 22.68 -7.14 -11.97
CA SER A 191 22.84 -5.78 -11.43
C SER A 191 22.59 -4.68 -12.45
N TRP A 192 22.46 -3.44 -11.95
CA TRP A 192 22.39 -2.23 -12.76
C TRP A 192 23.41 -1.18 -12.29
N ASN A 193 23.83 -0.33 -13.23
CA ASN A 193 24.61 0.88 -13.03
C ASN A 193 23.80 2.10 -13.53
N TYR A 194 24.38 3.31 -13.52
CA TYR A 194 23.68 4.50 -14.01
C TYR A 194 23.57 4.50 -15.54
N HIS A 195 24.69 4.28 -16.22
CA HIS A 195 24.83 4.27 -17.68
C HIS A 195 25.55 3.00 -18.12
N ARG A 196 24.83 2.02 -18.68
CA ARG A 196 25.43 0.73 -19.08
C ARG A 196 26.35 0.87 -20.29
N ASP A 197 26.10 1.89 -21.10
CA ASP A 197 26.89 2.26 -22.28
C ASP A 197 28.24 2.91 -21.92
N GLN A 198 28.47 3.27 -20.66
CA GLN A 198 29.65 3.98 -20.20
C GLN A 198 30.47 3.13 -19.22
N ALA A 199 31.74 2.89 -19.55
CA ALA A 199 32.60 1.95 -18.83
C ALA A 199 32.98 2.43 -17.41
N GLU A 200 32.93 3.74 -17.15
CA GLU A 200 33.23 4.34 -15.86
C GLU A 200 32.18 4.01 -14.79
N TYR A 201 30.95 3.67 -15.18
CA TYR A 201 29.88 3.37 -14.24
C TYR A 201 29.89 1.91 -13.81
N GLN A 202 30.23 1.69 -12.55
CA GLN A 202 30.18 0.36 -11.93
C GLN A 202 28.76 0.01 -11.44
N ASP A 203 28.49 -1.29 -11.41
CA ASP A 203 27.28 -1.83 -10.79
C ASP A 203 27.24 -1.49 -9.31
N ASN A 204 26.09 -1.02 -8.83
CA ASN A 204 25.93 -0.57 -7.45
C ASN A 204 24.52 -0.85 -6.91
N MET A 205 24.39 -0.78 -5.60
CA MET A 205 23.14 -1.03 -4.87
C MET A 205 22.04 -0.04 -5.27
N SER A 206 22.35 1.25 -5.37
CA SER A 206 21.34 2.27 -5.68
C SER A 206 20.65 2.00 -7.03
N MET A 207 21.44 1.69 -8.06
CA MET A 207 20.91 1.43 -9.40
C MET A 207 20.35 0.01 -9.55
N THR A 208 20.91 -0.97 -8.86
CA THR A 208 20.31 -2.32 -8.84
C THR A 208 18.94 -2.30 -8.17
N ALA A 209 18.77 -1.57 -7.06
CA ALA A 209 17.47 -1.36 -6.44
C ALA A 209 16.50 -0.62 -7.36
N ALA A 210 17.00 0.35 -8.14
CA ALA A 210 16.22 1.05 -9.16
C ALA A 210 15.69 0.13 -10.26
N GLY A 211 16.58 -0.70 -10.85
CA GLY A 211 16.22 -1.64 -11.91
C GLY A 211 15.21 -2.68 -11.44
N VAL A 212 15.45 -3.27 -10.27
CA VAL A 212 14.50 -4.22 -9.67
C VAL A 212 13.15 -3.56 -9.39
N GLY A 213 13.14 -2.41 -8.72
CA GLY A 213 11.91 -1.69 -8.40
C GLY A 213 11.12 -1.30 -9.65
N SER A 214 11.81 -0.84 -10.69
CA SER A 214 11.20 -0.44 -11.97
C SER A 214 10.60 -1.63 -12.72
N LEU A 215 11.28 -2.77 -12.76
CA LEU A 215 10.74 -3.99 -13.39
C LEU A 215 9.51 -4.52 -12.65
N LEU A 216 9.54 -4.56 -11.33
CA LEU A 216 8.40 -4.99 -10.52
C LEU A 216 7.19 -4.04 -10.70
N LEU A 217 7.45 -2.74 -10.76
CA LEU A 217 6.43 -1.73 -11.04
C LEU A 217 5.83 -1.93 -12.44
N CYS A 218 6.66 -1.97 -13.49
CA CYS A 218 6.18 -2.14 -14.86
C CYS A 218 5.37 -3.43 -15.03
N LYS A 219 5.86 -4.54 -14.45
CA LYS A 219 5.14 -5.82 -14.46
C LYS A 219 3.75 -5.68 -13.84
N ARG A 220 3.65 -5.06 -12.66
CA ARG A 220 2.38 -4.84 -11.96
C ARG A 220 1.39 -4.03 -12.80
N GLN A 221 1.86 -2.99 -13.49
CA GLN A 221 1.00 -2.17 -14.36
C GLN A 221 0.55 -2.95 -15.61
N LEU A 222 1.44 -3.76 -16.18
CA LEU A 222 1.15 -4.57 -17.38
C LEU A 222 0.28 -5.80 -17.09
N GLU A 223 0.29 -6.34 -15.88
CA GLU A 223 -0.54 -7.48 -15.48
C GLU A 223 -2.04 -7.22 -15.64
N LEU A 224 -2.47 -5.96 -15.54
CA LEU A 224 -3.86 -5.54 -15.79
C LEU A 224 -4.33 -5.88 -17.22
N TYR A 225 -3.39 -5.89 -18.17
CA TYR A 225 -3.67 -6.16 -19.59
C TYR A 225 -3.53 -7.65 -19.97
N ARG A 226 -3.16 -8.51 -19.00
CA ARG A 226 -3.05 -9.97 -19.20
C ARG A 226 -4.41 -10.65 -19.40
N GLN A 227 -5.50 -10.03 -18.93
CA GLN A 227 -6.83 -10.62 -18.84
C GLN A 227 -7.77 -10.34 -20.02
N SER A 228 -7.38 -9.54 -21.02
CA SER A 228 -8.18 -9.37 -22.26
C SER A 228 -8.29 -10.64 -23.13
N ARG A 229 -7.82 -11.80 -22.63
CA ARG A 229 -7.82 -13.09 -23.33
C ARG A 229 -8.52 -14.24 -22.60
N ARG A 230 -9.17 -14.01 -21.44
CA ARG A 230 -9.97 -15.04 -20.78
C ARG A 230 -11.45 -14.86 -21.06
N GLY A 231 -11.90 -15.51 -22.14
CA GLY A 231 -13.28 -15.97 -22.29
C GLY A 231 -14.27 -14.92 -22.80
N ASP A 232 -14.27 -14.69 -24.11
CA ASP A 232 -15.48 -14.27 -24.81
C ASP A 232 -16.50 -15.42 -24.70
N SER A 233 -17.26 -15.46 -23.61
CA SER A 233 -18.46 -16.28 -23.55
C SER A 233 -19.46 -15.67 -24.53
N PRO A 234 -20.01 -16.43 -25.50
CA PRO A 234 -21.04 -15.92 -26.42
C PRO A 234 -22.34 -15.52 -25.71
N LEU A 235 -22.43 -15.72 -24.39
CA LEU A 235 -23.57 -15.38 -23.53
C LEU A 235 -23.32 -14.18 -22.62
N LEU A 236 -22.13 -13.56 -22.65
CA LEU A 236 -21.79 -12.42 -21.79
C LEU A 236 -21.38 -11.22 -22.63
N THR A 237 -22.11 -10.11 -22.49
CA THR A 237 -21.64 -8.81 -22.93
C THR A 237 -20.87 -8.17 -21.79
N VAL A 238 -19.56 -8.00 -21.96
CA VAL A 238 -18.74 -7.26 -21.00
C VAL A 238 -19.15 -5.79 -21.06
N ILE A 239 -19.96 -5.33 -20.10
CA ILE A 239 -20.15 -3.90 -19.85
C ILE A 239 -18.93 -3.43 -19.07
N SER A 240 -17.81 -3.22 -19.78
CA SER A 240 -16.63 -2.59 -19.17
C SER A 240 -16.96 -1.14 -18.85
N THR A 241 -16.85 -0.78 -17.58
CA THR A 241 -16.86 0.61 -17.11
C THR A 241 -15.45 1.21 -17.05
N ASP A 242 -14.44 0.49 -17.56
CA ASP A 242 -13.09 1.03 -17.76
C ASP A 242 -13.01 1.78 -19.10
N PRO A 243 -12.72 3.10 -19.09
CA PRO A 243 -12.52 3.86 -20.32
C PRO A 243 -11.30 3.43 -21.16
N GLY A 244 -10.47 2.50 -20.65
CA GLY A 244 -9.18 2.12 -21.22
C GLY A 244 -9.12 0.69 -21.78
N GLY A 245 -10.25 0.09 -22.15
CA GLY A 245 -10.35 -1.25 -22.76
C GLY A 245 -9.69 -1.40 -24.14
N GLN A 246 -8.54 -0.78 -24.39
CA GLN A 246 -7.70 -1.16 -25.51
C GLN A 246 -7.04 -2.51 -25.21
N ALA A 247 -7.27 -3.47 -26.10
CA ALA A 247 -6.50 -4.69 -26.16
C ALA A 247 -5.02 -4.31 -26.46
N TYR A 248 -4.22 -4.10 -25.43
CA TYR A 248 -2.78 -3.90 -25.58
C TYR A 248 -2.06 -5.24 -25.60
N GLN A 249 -1.32 -5.50 -26.68
CA GLN A 249 -0.46 -6.67 -26.75
C GLN A 249 0.88 -6.35 -26.09
N ILE A 250 1.10 -6.93 -24.91
CA ILE A 250 2.38 -6.83 -24.20
C ILE A 250 3.47 -7.48 -25.07
N THR A 251 4.51 -6.72 -25.37
CA THR A 251 5.67 -7.15 -26.17
C THR A 251 6.81 -7.66 -25.31
N THR A 252 7.01 -7.10 -24.13
CA THR A 252 8.03 -7.57 -23.18
C THR A 252 7.47 -8.69 -22.29
N PRO A 253 8.04 -9.91 -22.32
CA PRO A 253 7.48 -11.02 -21.54
C PRO A 253 7.56 -10.78 -20.03
N LEU A 254 6.42 -10.86 -19.34
CA LEU A 254 6.34 -10.71 -17.86
C LEU A 254 7.27 -11.69 -17.12
N ALA A 255 7.46 -12.90 -17.66
CA ALA A 255 8.37 -13.90 -17.10
C ALA A 255 9.85 -13.46 -17.14
N GLN A 256 10.26 -12.69 -18.16
CA GLN A 256 11.61 -12.14 -18.23
C GLN A 256 11.80 -11.05 -17.17
N MET A 257 10.78 -10.21 -16.94
CA MET A 257 10.80 -9.21 -15.86
C MET A 257 10.96 -9.88 -14.50
N ASP A 258 10.19 -10.96 -14.24
CA ASP A 258 10.30 -11.75 -13.00
C ASP A 258 11.70 -12.34 -12.81
N GLN A 259 12.26 -12.94 -13.87
CA GLN A 259 13.59 -13.53 -13.80
C GLN A 259 14.67 -12.47 -13.55
N ALA A 260 14.60 -11.35 -14.26
CA ALA A 260 15.54 -10.24 -14.09
C ALA A 260 15.44 -9.61 -12.70
N ALA A 261 14.23 -9.34 -12.21
CA ALA A 261 14.01 -8.84 -10.86
C ALA A 261 14.52 -9.82 -9.80
N LYS A 262 14.31 -11.13 -9.98
CA LYS A 262 14.85 -12.17 -9.08
C LYS A 262 16.37 -12.18 -9.04
N LYS A 263 17.05 -12.07 -10.20
CA LYS A 263 18.52 -11.96 -10.26
C LYS A 263 19.02 -10.69 -9.56
N GLY A 264 18.38 -9.56 -9.80
CA GLY A 264 18.73 -8.30 -9.13
C GLY A 264 18.53 -8.35 -7.61
N MET A 265 17.44 -8.93 -7.14
CA MET A 265 17.23 -9.16 -5.70
C MET A 265 18.30 -10.06 -5.09
N ALA A 266 18.72 -11.13 -5.79
CA ALA A 266 19.82 -11.99 -5.35
C ALA A 266 21.15 -11.22 -5.29
N TRP A 267 21.44 -10.37 -6.29
CA TRP A 267 22.61 -9.51 -6.29
C TRP A 267 22.59 -8.52 -5.12
N LEU A 268 21.45 -7.86 -4.86
CA LEU A 268 21.29 -6.94 -3.73
C LEU A 268 21.51 -7.62 -2.39
N ALA A 269 21.00 -8.84 -2.22
CA ALA A 269 21.19 -9.61 -1.00
C ALA A 269 22.67 -10.00 -0.78
N ALA A 270 23.39 -10.35 -1.84
CA ALA A 270 24.81 -10.70 -1.77
C ALA A 270 25.75 -9.48 -1.59
N ASN A 271 25.32 -8.31 -2.06
CA ASN A 271 26.14 -7.09 -2.10
C ASN A 271 25.68 -6.01 -1.11
N TYR A 272 24.77 -6.34 -0.18
CA TYR A 272 24.27 -5.37 0.79
C TYR A 272 25.40 -4.87 1.70
N THR A 273 25.55 -3.54 1.75
CA THR A 273 26.52 -2.87 2.62
C THR A 273 26.04 -1.47 2.98
N THR A 274 26.51 -0.98 4.13
CA THR A 274 26.30 0.40 4.60
C THR A 274 27.60 1.18 4.71
N THR A 275 28.75 0.56 4.36
CA THR A 275 30.08 1.12 4.60
C THR A 275 30.97 1.22 3.35
N ASN A 276 30.66 0.49 2.26
CA ASN A 276 31.46 0.54 1.02
C ASN A 276 30.82 1.53 0.02
N PRO A 277 31.37 2.76 -0.15
CA PRO A 277 30.75 3.80 -0.97
C PRO A 277 30.65 3.42 -2.45
N THR A 278 31.65 2.72 -2.98
CA THR A 278 31.66 2.27 -4.38
C THR A 278 30.48 1.36 -4.70
N LEU A 279 30.17 0.44 -3.77
CA LEU A 279 29.08 -0.51 -3.96
C LEU A 279 27.71 0.11 -3.64
N ILE A 280 27.66 1.14 -2.79
CA ILE A 280 26.41 1.84 -2.44
C ILE A 280 25.90 2.69 -3.62
N GLY A 281 26.80 3.45 -4.24
CA GLY A 281 26.48 4.53 -5.18
C GLY A 281 26.59 5.91 -4.52
N GLN A 282 25.94 6.92 -5.09
CA GLN A 282 26.14 8.33 -4.70
C GLN A 282 25.59 8.69 -3.30
N SER A 283 24.68 7.90 -2.74
CA SER A 283 24.18 8.11 -1.37
C SER A 283 23.63 6.80 -0.80
N ILE A 284 24.00 6.51 0.45
CA ILE A 284 23.46 5.37 1.19
C ILE A 284 21.97 5.54 1.46
N TYR A 285 21.49 6.75 1.77
CA TYR A 285 20.07 6.99 2.03
C TYR A 285 19.24 6.83 0.76
N TYR A 286 19.80 7.23 -0.39
CA TYR A 286 19.17 6.97 -1.68
C TYR A 286 19.08 5.47 -2.00
N ALA A 287 20.18 4.73 -1.80
CA ALA A 287 20.20 3.29 -1.99
C ALA A 287 19.21 2.56 -1.06
N LEU A 288 19.15 2.95 0.22
CA LEU A 288 18.21 2.42 1.19
C LEU A 288 16.77 2.71 0.78
N TYR A 289 16.45 3.93 0.34
CA TYR A 289 15.10 4.24 -0.17
C TYR A 289 14.74 3.39 -1.41
N GLY A 290 15.70 3.09 -2.29
CA GLY A 290 15.55 2.07 -3.33
C GLY A 290 15.21 0.69 -2.79
N LEU A 291 15.89 0.23 -1.74
CA LEU A 291 15.62 -1.07 -1.11
C LEU A 291 14.26 -1.13 -0.41
N GLU A 292 13.77 -0.02 0.15
CA GLU A 292 12.39 0.06 0.67
C GLU A 292 11.39 -0.17 -0.46
N ARG A 293 11.59 0.48 -1.61
CA ARG A 293 10.75 0.30 -2.82
C ARG A 293 10.74 -1.15 -3.30
N VAL A 294 11.92 -1.76 -3.47
CA VAL A 294 12.03 -3.18 -3.85
C VAL A 294 11.27 -4.05 -2.87
N SER A 295 11.44 -3.80 -1.58
CA SER A 295 10.78 -4.59 -0.54
C SER A 295 9.25 -4.43 -0.55
N ALA A 296 8.76 -3.22 -0.85
CA ALA A 296 7.33 -2.89 -0.94
C ALA A 296 6.66 -3.50 -2.19
N PHE A 297 7.37 -3.58 -3.32
CA PHE A 297 6.84 -4.15 -4.55
C PHE A 297 6.98 -5.67 -4.65
N ALA A 298 8.02 -6.26 -4.04
CA ALA A 298 8.23 -7.69 -4.13
C ALA A 298 7.30 -8.47 -3.18
N ASP A 299 7.03 -9.74 -3.50
CA ASP A 299 6.28 -10.65 -2.61
C ASP A 299 7.04 -11.00 -1.34
N ARG A 300 6.35 -11.18 -0.22
CA ARG A 300 6.94 -11.31 1.14
C ARG A 300 7.95 -12.46 1.31
N GLN A 301 8.02 -13.41 0.37
CA GLN A 301 8.93 -14.56 0.40
C GLN A 301 10.28 -14.34 -0.31
N SER A 302 10.48 -13.23 -1.03
CA SER A 302 11.77 -12.94 -1.68
C SER A 302 12.67 -12.11 -0.75
N MET A 303 13.81 -12.67 -0.34
CA MET A 303 14.79 -12.07 0.59
C MET A 303 14.42 -12.23 2.08
N GLY A 304 15.42 -12.27 2.96
CA GLY A 304 15.26 -12.03 4.40
C GLY A 304 14.83 -10.58 4.67
N LYS A 305 13.74 -10.13 4.05
CA LYS A 305 13.30 -8.73 3.92
C LYS A 305 13.28 -7.98 5.24
N ALA A 306 12.82 -8.66 6.29
CA ALA A 306 12.74 -8.08 7.62
C ALA A 306 14.13 -7.68 8.14
N ASP A 307 15.14 -8.53 7.95
CA ASP A 307 16.50 -8.31 8.44
C ASP A 307 17.20 -7.18 7.65
N ILE A 308 17.10 -7.18 6.32
CA ILE A 308 17.72 -6.11 5.50
C ILE A 308 17.06 -4.75 5.77
N LEU A 309 15.73 -4.70 5.89
CA LEU A 309 15.04 -3.45 6.22
C LEU A 309 15.31 -2.98 7.66
N GLU A 310 15.54 -3.90 8.58
CA GLU A 310 15.91 -3.55 9.95
C GLU A 310 17.35 -3.03 10.01
N LYS A 311 18.28 -3.67 9.29
CA LYS A 311 19.67 -3.21 9.17
C LYS A 311 19.75 -1.78 8.61
N GLY A 312 18.97 -1.48 7.56
CA GLY A 312 18.89 -0.13 7.02
C GLY A 312 18.29 0.88 8.00
N ARG A 313 17.24 0.49 8.74
CA ARG A 313 16.66 1.34 9.80
C ARG A 313 17.66 1.60 10.93
N ALA A 314 18.36 0.57 11.39
CA ALA A 314 19.37 0.68 12.43
C ALA A 314 20.51 1.61 12.00
N PHE A 315 20.98 1.48 10.75
CA PHE A 315 21.97 2.39 10.18
C PHE A 315 21.48 3.84 10.14
N ILE A 316 20.26 4.09 9.66
CA ILE A 316 19.70 5.45 9.62
C ILE A 316 19.61 6.03 11.04
N ARG A 317 19.18 5.26 12.04
CA ARG A 317 19.15 5.72 13.43
C ARG A 317 20.53 6.07 13.97
N SER A 318 21.54 5.24 13.70
CA SER A 318 22.88 5.46 14.25
C SER A 318 23.67 6.55 13.53
N SER A 319 23.28 6.92 12.31
CA SER A 319 23.97 7.93 11.49
C SER A 319 23.33 9.32 11.52
N GLN A 320 22.19 9.48 12.20
CA GLN A 320 21.52 10.77 12.34
C GLN A 320 22.41 11.75 13.13
N GLN A 321 22.58 12.96 12.59
CA GLN A 321 23.35 14.02 13.22
C GLN A 321 22.58 14.68 14.36
N PRO A 322 23.25 15.36 15.32
CA PRO A 322 22.58 16.05 16.42
C PRO A 322 21.55 17.10 15.99
N ASN A 323 21.71 17.70 14.81
CA ASN A 323 20.76 18.66 14.24
C ASN A 323 19.56 18.00 13.53
N GLY A 324 19.47 16.66 13.54
CA GLY A 324 18.41 15.88 12.91
C GLY A 324 18.67 15.48 11.45
N ALA A 325 19.74 16.01 10.82
CA ALA A 325 20.07 15.72 9.44
C ALA A 325 20.76 14.37 9.25
N TRP A 326 20.79 13.91 8.00
CA TRP A 326 21.62 12.82 7.53
C TRP A 326 22.58 13.30 6.45
N LYS A 327 23.82 12.82 6.46
CA LYS A 327 24.88 13.27 5.56
C LYS A 327 25.49 12.12 4.78
N ALA A 328 25.58 12.26 3.46
CA ALA A 328 26.34 11.38 2.58
C ALA A 328 26.74 12.15 1.32
N SER A 329 28.04 12.43 1.18
CA SER A 329 28.63 13.07 0.00
C SER A 329 28.53 12.15 -1.23
N PRO A 330 28.29 12.69 -2.45
CA PRO A 330 28.23 14.12 -2.80
C PRO A 330 26.84 14.76 -2.67
N GLN A 331 25.84 14.05 -2.15
CA GLN A 331 24.48 14.56 -2.12
C GLN A 331 24.27 15.58 -0.98
N PRO A 332 23.46 16.63 -1.18
CA PRO A 332 23.12 17.58 -0.12
C PRO A 332 22.44 16.91 1.09
N ASP A 333 22.64 17.49 2.27
CA ASP A 333 22.13 16.97 3.54
C ASP A 333 20.59 16.91 3.55
N GLU A 334 19.91 17.86 2.90
CA GLU A 334 18.46 17.88 2.73
C GLU A 334 17.94 16.71 1.89
N MET A 335 18.64 16.30 0.82
CA MET A 335 18.25 15.16 -0.01
C MET A 335 18.47 13.84 0.73
N ASN A 336 19.64 13.72 1.37
CA ASN A 336 19.93 12.58 2.24
C ASN A 336 18.89 12.43 3.37
N SER A 337 18.49 13.54 3.98
CA SER A 337 17.48 13.55 5.03
C SER A 337 16.09 13.21 4.50
N ALA A 338 15.71 13.70 3.32
CA ALA A 338 14.45 13.34 2.69
C ALA A 338 14.38 11.84 2.38
N TRP A 339 15.40 11.25 1.77
CA TRP A 339 15.43 9.80 1.50
C TRP A 339 15.43 8.96 2.78
N ALA A 340 16.14 9.39 3.83
CA ALA A 340 16.11 8.72 5.14
C ALA A 340 14.69 8.71 5.72
N ILE A 341 13.98 9.84 5.68
CA ILE A 341 12.58 9.93 6.12
C ILE A 341 11.66 9.04 5.27
N LEU A 342 11.80 9.07 3.94
CA LEU A 342 10.99 8.23 3.05
C LEU A 342 11.19 6.73 3.32
N TYR A 343 12.41 6.33 3.67
CA TYR A 343 12.70 4.99 4.11
C TYR A 343 12.03 4.64 5.44
N LEU A 344 12.24 5.46 6.49
CA LEU A 344 11.71 5.22 7.84
C LEU A 344 10.18 5.17 7.85
N THR A 345 9.54 6.02 7.05
CA THR A 345 8.08 6.11 6.93
C THR A 345 7.49 5.05 6.00
N LYS A 346 8.33 4.24 5.33
CA LYS A 346 7.93 3.24 4.33
C LYS A 346 7.05 3.86 3.24
N SER A 347 7.57 4.93 2.64
CA SER A 347 6.86 5.81 1.71
C SER A 347 6.11 5.06 0.61
N THR A 348 6.76 4.07 0.01
CA THR A 348 6.19 3.27 -1.10
C THR A 348 5.09 2.35 -0.60
N ALA A 349 5.30 1.69 0.54
CA ALA A 349 4.26 0.89 1.18
C ALA A 349 3.04 1.73 1.57
N LYS A 350 3.23 3.00 2.01
CA LYS A 350 2.14 3.95 2.25
C LYS A 350 1.36 4.26 0.96
N SER A 351 2.02 4.49 -0.17
CA SER A 351 1.34 4.71 -1.47
C SER A 351 0.49 3.51 -1.87
N ILE A 352 1.06 2.30 -1.82
CA ILE A 352 0.35 1.06 -2.13
C ILE A 352 -0.89 0.91 -1.23
N ARG A 353 -0.73 1.14 0.09
CA ARG A 353 -1.85 1.09 1.04
C ARG A 353 -2.93 2.13 0.71
N ARG A 354 -2.57 3.37 0.37
CA ARG A 354 -3.53 4.42 0.00
C ARG A 354 -4.37 3.97 -1.20
N VAL A 355 -3.73 3.44 -2.24
CA VAL A 355 -4.40 2.97 -3.45
C VAL A 355 -5.33 1.80 -3.16
N ILE A 356 -4.86 0.84 -2.36
CA ILE A 356 -5.69 -0.28 -1.90
C ILE A 356 -6.90 0.27 -1.17
N ASN A 357 -6.73 1.15 -0.19
CA ASN A 357 -7.84 1.75 0.55
C ASN A 357 -8.84 2.48 -0.37
N LYS A 358 -8.35 3.25 -1.36
CA LYS A 358 -9.20 3.95 -2.34
C LYS A 358 -10.00 2.97 -3.23
N LYS A 359 -9.35 1.92 -3.77
CA LYS A 359 -10.02 0.87 -4.55
C LYS A 359 -11.02 0.09 -3.71
N LEU A 360 -10.67 -0.19 -2.45
CA LEU A 360 -11.50 -0.87 -1.47
C LEU A 360 -12.70 -0.05 -0.98
N GLY A 361 -12.65 1.28 -1.07
CA GLY A 361 -13.81 2.17 -0.86
C GLY A 361 -14.69 2.25 -2.11
N ALA A 362 -14.08 2.26 -3.30
CA ALA A 362 -14.80 2.33 -4.57
C ALA A 362 -15.53 1.01 -4.92
N GLY A 363 -14.95 -0.16 -4.62
CA GLY A 363 -15.57 -1.47 -4.89
C GLY A 363 -16.85 -1.73 -4.10
N THR A 364 -17.04 -1.05 -2.96
CA THR A 364 -18.25 -1.12 -2.14
C THR A 364 -19.42 -0.34 -2.74
N LEU A 365 -19.15 0.57 -3.69
CA LEU A 365 -20.15 1.38 -4.39
C LEU A 365 -20.57 0.79 -5.74
N VAL A 366 -19.84 -0.19 -6.28
CA VAL A 366 -19.92 -0.60 -7.70
C VAL A 366 -20.58 -1.96 -7.90
N GLY A 367 -20.93 -2.69 -6.83
CA GLY A 367 -21.61 -4.01 -6.89
C GLY A 367 -23.07 -3.99 -7.41
N GLY A 368 -23.46 -3.03 -8.24
CA GLY A 368 -24.76 -3.02 -8.94
C GLY A 368 -26.02 -2.93 -8.05
N ARG A 369 -25.87 -2.86 -6.73
CA ARG A 369 -26.91 -2.54 -5.75
C ARG A 369 -26.56 -1.22 -5.09
N TYR A 370 -27.59 -0.42 -4.78
CA TYR A 370 -27.56 1.01 -4.40
C TYR A 370 -27.47 2.01 -5.57
N LEU A 371 -27.96 1.63 -6.76
CA LEU A 371 -28.46 2.62 -7.72
C LEU A 371 -29.73 3.24 -7.12
N PRO A 372 -29.77 4.56 -6.84
CA PRO A 372 -30.93 5.17 -6.24
C PRO A 372 -32.15 4.96 -7.15
N LYS A 373 -33.29 4.55 -6.56
CA LYS A 373 -34.57 4.39 -7.27
C LYS A 373 -35.06 5.72 -7.88
N ASP A 374 -34.52 6.83 -7.38
CA ASP A 374 -34.79 8.19 -7.84
C ASP A 374 -33.51 8.83 -8.40
N LEU A 375 -33.48 8.96 -9.73
CA LEU A 375 -32.38 9.52 -10.50
C LEU A 375 -32.38 11.06 -10.51
N THR A 376 -33.34 11.72 -9.85
CA THR A 376 -33.48 13.18 -9.91
C THR A 376 -32.52 13.95 -9.00
N SER A 377 -31.89 13.26 -8.02
CA SER A 377 -30.92 13.84 -7.08
C SER A 377 -29.45 13.48 -7.38
N MET A 378 -29.17 13.10 -8.64
CA MET A 378 -27.85 12.63 -9.08
C MET A 378 -26.78 13.73 -9.03
N THR A 379 -25.62 13.40 -8.47
CA THR A 379 -24.38 14.17 -8.68
C THR A 379 -23.37 13.30 -9.43
N VAL A 380 -22.81 13.81 -10.52
CA VAL A 380 -21.80 13.10 -11.31
C VAL A 380 -20.43 13.48 -10.79
N ALA A 381 -19.75 12.54 -10.12
CA ALA A 381 -18.34 12.66 -9.78
C ALA A 381 -17.56 11.57 -10.54
N GLY A 382 -16.76 11.98 -11.54
CA GLY A 382 -15.87 11.07 -12.27
C GLY A 382 -16.56 10.00 -13.12
N GLY A 383 -17.74 10.29 -13.69
CA GLY A 383 -18.44 9.36 -14.58
C GLY A 383 -19.17 8.22 -13.87
N LYS A 384 -19.30 8.27 -12.54
CA LYS A 384 -20.00 7.26 -11.73
C LYS A 384 -21.20 7.87 -11.00
N ILE A 385 -22.29 7.11 -10.95
CA ILE A 385 -23.54 7.50 -10.28
C ILE A 385 -23.41 7.19 -8.79
N MET A 386 -23.51 8.21 -7.93
CA MET A 386 -23.45 8.05 -6.47
C MET A 386 -24.62 8.75 -5.80
N SER A 387 -25.18 8.13 -4.76
CA SER A 387 -26.15 8.76 -3.85
C SER A 387 -25.46 9.83 -2.99
N ARG A 388 -26.15 10.93 -2.71
CA ARG A 388 -25.61 12.01 -1.86
C ARG A 388 -25.35 11.46 -0.45
N PRO A 389 -24.14 11.66 0.12
CA PRO A 389 -23.84 11.18 1.47
C PRO A 389 -24.80 11.74 2.51
N MET A 390 -25.23 10.89 3.43
CA MET A 390 -25.95 11.32 4.63
C MET A 390 -24.99 12.11 5.52
N ASN A 391 -25.41 13.29 5.96
CA ASN A 391 -24.69 14.06 6.97
C ASN A 391 -25.12 13.60 8.37
N GLY A 392 -24.18 13.46 9.31
CA GLY A 392 -24.50 13.13 10.70
C GLY A 392 -23.46 12.26 11.39
N ALA A 393 -23.86 11.69 12.52
CA ALA A 393 -23.05 10.73 13.28
C ALA A 393 -23.14 9.33 12.66
N VAL A 394 -22.06 8.54 12.79
CA VAL A 394 -22.02 7.13 12.36
C VAL A 394 -23.15 6.33 13.00
N ASP A 395 -23.47 6.60 14.26
CA ASP A 395 -24.51 5.88 14.98
C ASP A 395 -25.88 5.98 14.29
N GLU A 396 -26.23 7.16 13.77
CA GLU A 396 -27.48 7.39 13.02
C GLU A 396 -27.44 6.69 11.66
N MET A 397 -26.31 6.74 10.95
CA MET A 397 -26.16 6.03 9.68
C MET A 397 -26.36 4.52 9.87
N ILE A 398 -25.80 3.93 10.93
CA ILE A 398 -26.00 2.51 11.24
C ILE A 398 -27.44 2.24 11.65
N ARG A 399 -28.11 3.15 12.38
CA ARG A 399 -29.55 3.00 12.69
C ARG A 399 -30.41 2.98 11.43
N VAL A 400 -30.09 3.84 10.46
CA VAL A 400 -30.77 3.85 9.16
C VAL A 400 -30.56 2.52 8.42
N LEU A 401 -29.35 1.97 8.45
CA LEU A 401 -29.05 0.66 7.85
C LEU A 401 -29.72 -0.53 8.57
N GLU A 402 -29.99 -0.40 9.87
CA GLU A 402 -30.70 -1.42 10.66
C GLU A 402 -32.23 -1.38 10.46
N ASP A 403 -32.78 -0.32 9.85
CA ASP A 403 -34.20 -0.25 9.53
C ASP A 403 -34.50 -0.93 8.18
N PRO A 404 -35.18 -2.10 8.17
CA PRO A 404 -35.50 -2.82 6.94
C PRO A 404 -36.47 -2.07 6.01
N ARG A 405 -37.05 -0.94 6.45
CA ARG A 405 -37.98 -0.11 5.67
C ARG A 405 -37.34 1.17 5.13
N THR A 406 -36.05 1.40 5.41
CA THR A 406 -35.37 2.63 5.02
C THR A 406 -35.38 2.82 3.51
N LYS A 407 -35.54 4.08 3.09
CA LYS A 407 -35.28 4.51 1.70
C LYS A 407 -33.92 5.19 1.54
N ASP A 408 -33.26 5.48 2.66
CA ASP A 408 -32.02 6.27 2.73
C ASP A 408 -30.78 5.41 3.03
N GLY A 409 -30.90 4.08 2.88
CA GLY A 409 -29.80 3.14 3.11
C GLY A 409 -28.54 3.51 2.30
N ASP A 410 -28.71 3.84 1.03
CA ASP A 410 -27.63 4.21 0.11
C ASP A 410 -26.86 5.45 0.59
N SER A 411 -27.62 6.48 1.01
CA SER A 411 -27.07 7.71 1.57
C SER A 411 -26.36 7.45 2.89
N ALA A 412 -26.87 6.54 3.73
CA ALA A 412 -26.25 6.14 4.98
C ALA A 412 -24.93 5.38 4.75
N VAL A 413 -24.86 4.46 3.77
CA VAL A 413 -23.60 3.80 3.37
C VAL A 413 -22.59 4.83 2.87
N ALA A 414 -23.01 5.73 1.98
CA ALA A 414 -22.14 6.79 1.46
C ALA A 414 -21.60 7.71 2.57
N GLY A 415 -22.46 8.10 3.52
CA GLY A 415 -22.06 8.86 4.71
C GLY A 415 -21.08 8.10 5.59
N LEU A 416 -21.29 6.80 5.79
CA LEU A 416 -20.41 5.93 6.58
C LEU A 416 -19.00 5.85 5.96
N ILE A 417 -18.94 5.69 4.63
CA ILE A 417 -17.69 5.66 3.86
C ILE A 417 -16.97 7.00 3.94
N GLU A 418 -17.68 8.11 3.74
CA GLU A 418 -17.09 9.45 3.84
C GLU A 418 -16.52 9.70 5.24
N ARG A 419 -17.28 9.35 6.28
CA ARG A 419 -16.84 9.53 7.67
C ARG A 419 -15.59 8.71 7.97
N TYR A 420 -15.54 7.47 7.51
CA TYR A 420 -14.34 6.64 7.61
C TYR A 420 -13.14 7.25 6.87
N HIS A 421 -13.32 7.78 5.65
CA HIS A 421 -12.20 8.42 4.94
C HIS A 421 -11.69 9.67 5.64
N ARG A 422 -12.58 10.45 6.26
CA ARG A 422 -12.21 11.68 6.96
C ARG A 422 -11.53 11.42 8.31
N GLU A 423 -11.99 10.44 9.06
CA GLU A 423 -11.62 10.27 10.48
C GLU A 423 -10.98 8.91 10.81
N GLY A 424 -10.91 8.01 9.83
CA GLY A 424 -10.24 6.73 9.95
C GLY A 424 -11.03 5.66 10.72
N PRO A 425 -10.36 4.60 11.21
CA PRO A 425 -11.00 3.41 11.77
C PRO A 425 -11.73 3.64 13.09
N ASP A 426 -11.36 4.67 13.86
CA ASP A 426 -11.87 4.90 15.20
C ASP A 426 -13.36 5.26 15.22
N VAL A 427 -13.91 5.75 14.10
CA VAL A 427 -15.34 6.01 13.98
C VAL A 427 -16.18 4.74 13.85
N LEU A 428 -15.59 3.61 13.46
CA LEU A 428 -16.30 2.34 13.27
C LEU A 428 -16.17 1.40 14.47
N LYS A 429 -15.07 1.50 15.23
CA LYS A 429 -14.79 0.62 16.38
C LYS A 429 -15.90 0.56 17.43
N PRO A 430 -16.56 1.67 17.82
CA PRO A 430 -17.66 1.62 18.79
C PRO A 430 -18.86 0.79 18.35
N HIS A 431 -18.97 0.52 17.04
CA HIS A 431 -20.15 -0.11 16.44
C HIS A 431 -19.91 -1.56 16.00
N LYS A 432 -18.79 -2.18 16.40
CA LYS A 432 -18.42 -3.56 16.00
C LYS A 432 -19.54 -4.57 16.26
N ASP A 433 -20.19 -4.53 17.41
CA ASP A 433 -21.22 -5.52 17.74
C ASP A 433 -22.49 -5.34 16.89
N ARG A 434 -22.85 -4.10 16.56
CA ARG A 434 -23.94 -3.80 15.62
C ARG A 434 -23.62 -4.31 14.23
N LEU A 435 -22.38 -4.10 13.76
CA LEU A 435 -21.92 -4.60 12.47
C LEU A 435 -21.83 -6.14 12.43
N ARG A 436 -21.38 -6.80 13.50
CA ARG A 436 -21.42 -8.28 13.62
C ARG A 436 -22.85 -8.83 13.57
N LYS A 437 -23.82 -8.11 14.11
CA LYS A 437 -25.24 -8.47 13.97
C LYS A 437 -25.69 -8.33 12.52
N MET A 438 -25.29 -7.26 11.84
CA MET A 438 -25.60 -6.99 10.44
C MET A 438 -24.96 -8.02 9.48
N MET A 439 -23.84 -8.64 9.85
CA MET A 439 -23.27 -9.80 9.12
C MET A 439 -24.21 -11.01 9.03
N LYS A 440 -25.28 -11.05 9.84
CA LYS A 440 -26.27 -12.15 9.85
C LYS A 440 -27.60 -11.73 9.21
N ASP A 441 -27.66 -10.55 8.59
CA ASP A 441 -28.89 -10.05 7.98
C ASP A 441 -29.31 -10.92 6.78
N ARG A 442 -30.60 -10.91 6.47
CA ARG A 442 -31.14 -11.60 5.29
C ARG A 442 -30.70 -10.91 4.00
N ASP A 443 -30.52 -9.59 4.04
CA ASP A 443 -30.03 -8.80 2.92
C ASP A 443 -28.52 -8.99 2.74
N PRO A 444 -28.06 -9.60 1.63
CA PRO A 444 -26.63 -9.70 1.34
C PRO A 444 -25.94 -8.33 1.24
N GLY A 445 -26.64 -7.27 0.84
CA GLY A 445 -26.09 -5.92 0.77
C GLY A 445 -25.69 -5.39 2.15
N LEU A 446 -26.50 -5.67 3.18
CA LEU A 446 -26.17 -5.32 4.56
C LEU A 446 -25.02 -6.17 5.10
N ARG A 447 -24.98 -7.47 4.78
CA ARG A 447 -23.83 -8.33 5.13
C ARG A 447 -22.54 -7.85 4.48
N GLN A 448 -22.60 -7.40 3.22
CA GLN A 448 -21.46 -6.83 2.50
C GLN A 448 -20.96 -5.53 3.16
N VAL A 449 -21.88 -4.62 3.50
CA VAL A 449 -21.55 -3.36 4.20
C VAL A 449 -20.94 -3.65 5.57
N ALA A 450 -21.48 -4.63 6.28
CA ALA A 450 -20.94 -5.07 7.56
C ALA A 450 -19.52 -5.67 7.42
N ALA A 451 -19.28 -6.52 6.42
CA ALA A 451 -17.97 -7.10 6.15
C ALA A 451 -16.94 -6.01 5.80
N TRP A 452 -17.36 -5.03 4.98
CA TRP A 452 -16.59 -3.84 4.72
C TRP A 452 -16.28 -3.11 6.04
N ALA A 453 -17.29 -2.65 6.78
CA ALA A 453 -17.09 -1.81 7.95
C ALA A 453 -16.24 -2.50 9.04
N LEU A 454 -16.51 -3.77 9.34
CA LEU A 454 -15.75 -4.57 10.31
C LEU A 454 -14.27 -4.62 9.93
N SER A 455 -13.95 -4.95 8.68
CA SER A 455 -12.55 -5.03 8.24
C SER A 455 -11.81 -3.68 8.29
N ARG A 456 -12.53 -2.56 8.26
CA ARG A 456 -11.96 -1.21 8.37
C ARG A 456 -11.80 -0.72 9.80
N THR A 457 -12.24 -1.47 10.80
CA THR A 457 -11.94 -1.19 12.22
C THR A 457 -10.46 -1.38 12.56
N GLY A 458 -9.76 -2.20 11.77
CA GLY A 458 -8.33 -2.50 11.97
C GLY A 458 -8.03 -3.42 13.15
N ASP A 459 -9.06 -4.04 13.73
CA ASP A 459 -8.92 -4.98 14.84
C ASP A 459 -8.83 -6.43 14.33
N MET A 460 -8.00 -7.25 14.98
CA MET A 460 -7.83 -8.66 14.59
C MET A 460 -8.98 -9.56 15.08
N ASP A 461 -9.78 -9.09 16.04
CA ASP A 461 -10.89 -9.85 16.63
C ASP A 461 -12.07 -10.05 15.68
N VAL A 462 -12.16 -9.27 14.59
CA VAL A 462 -13.20 -9.42 13.56
C VAL A 462 -12.81 -10.42 12.46
N VAL A 463 -11.57 -10.92 12.47
CA VAL A 463 -11.09 -11.86 11.45
C VAL A 463 -11.96 -13.11 11.35
N PRO A 464 -12.39 -13.77 12.46
CA PRO A 464 -13.30 -14.90 12.38
C PRO A 464 -14.63 -14.58 11.68
N ASP A 465 -15.18 -13.39 11.90
CA ASP A 465 -16.42 -12.94 11.25
C ASP A 465 -16.26 -12.88 9.73
N LEU A 466 -15.12 -12.34 9.26
CA LEU A 466 -14.81 -12.24 7.83
C LEU A 466 -14.47 -13.61 7.21
N ILE A 467 -13.83 -14.51 7.96
CA ILE A 467 -13.57 -15.88 7.50
C ILE A 467 -14.89 -16.62 7.28
N GLY A 468 -15.85 -16.49 8.20
CA GLY A 468 -17.19 -17.04 8.00
C GLY A 468 -17.83 -16.51 6.72
N ALA A 469 -17.73 -15.21 6.48
CA ALA A 469 -18.33 -14.53 5.34
C ALA A 469 -17.65 -14.80 3.98
N ILE A 470 -16.47 -15.42 3.95
CA ILE A 470 -15.91 -16.00 2.70
C ILE A 470 -16.79 -17.13 2.17
N THR A 471 -17.56 -17.79 3.03
CA THR A 471 -18.47 -18.89 2.64
C THR A 471 -19.90 -18.41 2.38
N ASP A 472 -20.15 -17.10 2.37
CA ASP A 472 -21.48 -16.55 2.09
C ASP A 472 -21.99 -17.02 0.71
N PRO A 473 -23.31 -17.29 0.55
CA PRO A 473 -23.87 -17.64 -0.75
C PRO A 473 -23.70 -16.51 -1.78
N ASP A 474 -23.73 -15.25 -1.35
CA ASP A 474 -23.64 -14.07 -2.21
C ASP A 474 -22.18 -13.70 -2.51
N GLU A 475 -21.85 -13.61 -3.81
CA GLU A 475 -20.47 -13.40 -4.28
C GLU A 475 -19.92 -12.02 -3.86
N ASP A 476 -20.76 -11.00 -3.68
CA ASP A 476 -20.33 -9.68 -3.26
C ASP A 476 -19.90 -9.65 -1.80
N VAL A 477 -20.58 -10.44 -0.95
CA VAL A 477 -20.19 -10.64 0.45
C VAL A 477 -18.87 -11.39 0.54
N VAL A 478 -18.69 -12.42 -0.30
CA VAL A 478 -17.42 -13.16 -0.40
C VAL A 478 -16.29 -12.23 -0.85
N ALA A 479 -16.54 -11.40 -1.86
CA ALA A 479 -15.57 -10.43 -2.36
C ALA A 479 -15.20 -9.39 -1.28
N ALA A 480 -16.18 -8.81 -0.60
CA ALA A 480 -15.95 -7.85 0.48
C ALA A 480 -15.15 -8.46 1.64
N SER A 481 -15.46 -9.70 2.01
CA SER A 481 -14.79 -10.43 3.10
C SER A 481 -13.37 -10.82 2.75
N ARG A 482 -13.15 -11.33 1.54
CA ARG A 482 -11.81 -11.59 0.97
C ARG A 482 -10.94 -10.34 1.02
N LEU A 483 -11.48 -9.23 0.53
CA LEU A 483 -10.80 -7.94 0.52
C LEU A 483 -10.51 -7.43 1.94
N GLY A 484 -11.46 -7.61 2.86
CA GLY A 484 -11.30 -7.29 4.28
C GLY A 484 -10.18 -8.08 4.94
N LEU A 485 -10.08 -9.38 4.66
CA LEU A 485 -9.01 -10.25 5.17
C LEU A 485 -7.65 -9.89 4.57
N GLN A 486 -7.58 -9.56 3.29
CA GLN A 486 -6.35 -9.04 2.65
C GLN A 486 -5.89 -7.73 3.31
N LEU A 487 -6.84 -6.83 3.62
CA LEU A 487 -6.56 -5.57 4.31
C LEU A 487 -5.98 -5.81 5.72
N LEU A 488 -6.66 -6.61 6.54
CA LEU A 488 -6.25 -6.87 7.93
C LEU A 488 -4.94 -7.67 8.01
N SER A 489 -4.78 -8.65 7.14
CA SER A 489 -3.57 -9.47 7.08
C SER A 489 -2.37 -8.78 6.46
N ARG A 490 -2.60 -7.68 5.73
CA ARG A 490 -1.60 -7.00 4.88
C ARG A 490 -1.01 -7.95 3.82
N LYS A 491 -1.76 -8.99 3.42
CA LYS A 491 -1.42 -9.91 2.32
C LYS A 491 -2.21 -9.49 1.09
N ILE A 492 -1.53 -8.87 0.13
CA ILE A 492 -2.14 -8.32 -1.09
C ILE A 492 -2.59 -9.47 -2.02
N ASP A 493 -1.80 -10.55 -2.11
CA ASP A 493 -2.10 -11.75 -2.91
C ASP A 493 -2.63 -12.92 -2.07
N GLY A 494 -3.43 -12.60 -1.04
CA GLY A 494 -3.94 -13.58 -0.08
C GLY A 494 -4.78 -14.71 -0.69
N ALA A 495 -4.94 -15.80 0.07
CA ALA A 495 -5.66 -17.04 -0.28
C ALA A 495 -7.19 -16.86 -0.35
N GLY A 496 -7.65 -15.86 -1.09
CA GLY A 496 -9.07 -15.67 -1.36
C GLY A 496 -9.53 -16.54 -2.52
N PRO A 497 -10.82 -16.94 -2.56
CA PRO A 497 -11.31 -17.71 -3.69
C PRO A 497 -11.32 -16.81 -4.95
N PRO A 498 -11.23 -17.39 -6.17
CA PRO A 498 -11.42 -16.63 -7.41
C PRO A 498 -12.82 -16.01 -7.45
N SER A 499 -13.08 -15.03 -8.31
CA SER A 499 -14.42 -14.48 -8.47
C SER A 499 -14.85 -14.62 -9.93
N PRO A 500 -15.97 -15.30 -10.25
CA PRO A 500 -16.85 -16.02 -9.32
C PRO A 500 -16.19 -17.26 -8.68
N SER A 501 -16.68 -17.68 -7.51
CA SER A 501 -16.15 -18.84 -6.77
C SER A 501 -17.14 -19.99 -6.60
N THR A 502 -16.63 -21.23 -6.62
CA THR A 502 -17.42 -22.40 -6.20
C THR A 502 -17.44 -22.55 -4.67
N PRO A 503 -18.43 -23.23 -4.09
CA PRO A 503 -18.48 -23.50 -2.65
C PRO A 503 -17.21 -24.20 -2.11
N GLU A 504 -16.61 -25.10 -2.89
CA GLU A 504 -15.37 -25.79 -2.53
C GLU A 504 -14.19 -24.81 -2.46
N GLN A 505 -14.09 -23.90 -3.44
CA GLN A 505 -13.05 -22.86 -3.47
C GLN A 505 -13.21 -21.89 -2.29
N ARG A 506 -14.46 -21.50 -1.96
CA ARG A 506 -14.76 -20.67 -0.79
C ARG A 506 -14.34 -21.37 0.50
N THR A 507 -14.64 -22.66 0.65
CA THR A 507 -14.27 -23.46 1.81
C THR A 507 -12.75 -23.59 1.95
N GLN A 508 -12.04 -23.87 0.86
CA GLN A 508 -10.58 -23.94 0.85
C GLN A 508 -9.94 -22.60 1.24
N ALA A 509 -10.47 -21.50 0.73
CA ALA A 509 -10.01 -20.16 1.09
C ALA A 509 -10.25 -19.85 2.58
N ALA A 510 -11.44 -20.17 3.11
CA ALA A 510 -11.76 -19.98 4.52
C ALA A 510 -10.79 -20.77 5.42
N GLN A 511 -10.48 -22.02 5.07
CA GLN A 511 -9.48 -22.84 5.78
C GLN A 511 -8.08 -22.22 5.75
N ALA A 512 -7.65 -21.71 4.59
CA ALA A 512 -6.35 -21.05 4.46
C ALA A 512 -6.27 -19.77 5.30
N TRP A 513 -7.36 -18.99 5.36
CA TRP A 513 -7.44 -17.81 6.22
C TRP A 513 -7.51 -18.16 7.71
N GLN A 514 -8.19 -19.25 8.07
CA GLN A 514 -8.25 -19.75 9.44
C GLN A 514 -6.84 -20.17 9.92
N ALA A 515 -6.13 -20.96 9.12
CA ALA A 515 -4.75 -21.35 9.42
C ALA A 515 -3.82 -20.14 9.59
N TRP A 516 -4.00 -19.10 8.76
CA TRP A 516 -3.27 -17.85 8.92
C TRP A 516 -3.63 -17.13 10.23
N TYR A 517 -4.92 -17.04 10.56
CA TYR A 517 -5.38 -16.36 11.77
C TYR A 517 -4.85 -17.04 13.03
N ASP A 518 -4.93 -18.37 13.08
CA ASP A 518 -4.43 -19.16 14.21
C ASP A 518 -2.91 -19.02 14.40
N ALA A 519 -2.16 -18.89 13.31
CA ALA A 519 -0.71 -18.64 13.36
C ALA A 519 -0.33 -17.21 13.78
N THR A 520 -1.25 -16.24 13.68
CA THR A 520 -0.93 -14.80 13.82
C THR A 520 -1.66 -14.13 15.00
N ARG A 521 -2.68 -14.78 15.58
CA ARG A 521 -3.46 -14.20 16.68
C ARG A 521 -2.57 -13.96 17.92
N PRO A 522 -2.66 -12.80 18.59
CA PRO A 522 -1.94 -12.56 19.83
C PRO A 522 -2.29 -13.60 20.90
N LEU A 523 -1.30 -14.12 21.62
CA LEU A 523 -1.47 -15.05 22.74
C LEU A 523 -2.20 -14.34 23.91
N GLY A 524 -3.53 -14.32 23.86
CA GLY A 524 -4.37 -13.70 24.89
C GLY A 524 -5.85 -14.07 24.86
N GLY A 525 -6.24 -15.03 24.00
CA GLY A 525 -7.59 -15.58 23.98
C GLY A 525 -7.51 -17.09 23.81
N THR A 526 -7.41 -17.80 24.92
CA THR A 526 -7.67 -19.25 24.96
C THR A 526 -9.11 -19.48 24.51
N PRO A 527 -9.37 -20.34 23.53
CA PRO A 527 -10.69 -20.97 23.41
C PRO A 527 -10.94 -21.77 24.69
N ASP A 528 -12.13 -21.69 25.25
CA ASP A 528 -12.56 -22.61 26.31
C ASP A 528 -12.27 -24.05 25.87
N GLU A 529 -11.51 -24.78 26.68
CA GLU A 529 -11.14 -26.19 26.45
C GLU A 529 -12.35 -27.16 26.48
N ASP A 530 -13.57 -26.65 26.63
CA ASP A 530 -14.79 -27.47 26.74
C ASP A 530 -15.36 -27.94 25.39
N ASP A 531 -14.98 -27.37 24.24
CA ASP A 531 -15.57 -27.74 22.94
C ASP A 531 -14.88 -28.93 22.25
N ILE A 532 -13.76 -29.42 22.79
CA ILE A 532 -13.02 -30.59 22.26
C ILE A 532 -13.51 -31.91 22.87
N ARG A 533 -14.43 -31.89 23.85
CA ARG A 533 -14.92 -33.10 24.55
C ARG A 533 -16.43 -33.38 24.43
N ARG A 534 -17.09 -32.97 23.35
CA ARG A 534 -18.43 -33.50 23.04
C ARG A 534 -18.36 -34.66 22.03
N PRO A 535 -18.68 -35.90 22.43
CA PRO A 535 -18.86 -36.99 21.46
C PRO A 535 -20.07 -36.68 20.57
N PRO A 536 -20.05 -37.15 19.29
CA PRO A 536 -21.09 -36.82 18.33
C PRO A 536 -22.46 -37.32 18.81
N ALA A 537 -23.46 -36.43 18.78
CA ALA A 537 -24.84 -36.76 19.07
C ALA A 537 -25.31 -37.86 18.12
N ARG A 538 -25.82 -38.97 18.68
CA ARG A 538 -26.45 -40.06 17.93
C ARG A 538 -27.62 -39.48 17.14
N GLY A 539 -27.52 -39.53 15.81
CA GLY A 539 -28.62 -39.21 14.90
C GLY A 539 -29.81 -40.11 15.18
N SER A 540 -30.98 -39.48 15.30
CA SER A 540 -32.29 -40.09 15.30
C SER A 540 -32.48 -40.91 14.02
N ALA A 541 -32.58 -42.24 14.16
CA ALA A 541 -32.95 -43.14 13.09
C ALA A 541 -34.42 -42.94 12.72
N THR A 542 -34.67 -42.60 11.46
CA THR A 542 -35.96 -42.64 10.79
C THR A 542 -36.44 -44.11 10.69
N PRO A 543 -37.72 -44.44 10.95
CA PRO A 543 -38.20 -45.80 10.81
C PRO A 543 -38.40 -46.17 9.34
N THR A 544 -37.73 -47.23 8.90
CA THR A 544 -37.79 -47.82 7.56
C THR A 544 -39.16 -48.43 7.30
N GLN A 545 -39.77 -48.06 6.17
CA GLN A 545 -40.96 -48.70 5.62
C GLN A 545 -40.66 -50.15 5.20
N SER A 546 -41.58 -51.04 5.60
CA SER A 546 -41.69 -52.43 5.20
C SER A 546 -42.00 -52.58 3.71
N ALA A 547 -41.10 -53.22 2.96
CA ALA A 547 -41.43 -53.83 1.66
C ALA A 547 -41.09 -55.33 1.74
N ARG A 548 -42.13 -56.16 1.77
CA ARG A 548 -42.06 -57.61 1.61
C ARG A 548 -41.80 -57.93 0.13
N SER A 549 -40.82 -58.77 -0.15
CA SER A 549 -40.72 -59.51 -1.42
C SER A 549 -41.42 -60.87 -1.26
N PRO A 550 -42.19 -61.35 -2.26
CA PRO A 550 -42.65 -62.73 -2.31
C PRO A 550 -41.74 -63.58 -3.21
N SER A 551 -41.54 -64.84 -2.85
CA SER A 551 -41.25 -65.96 -3.76
C SER A 551 -41.55 -67.26 -3.01
N PRO A 552 -42.00 -68.34 -3.66
CA PRO A 552 -42.35 -68.51 -5.08
C PRO A 552 -43.83 -68.27 -5.40
#